data_AF-A0AAF0CWL1-F1
#
_entry.id   AF-A0AAF0CWL1-F1
#
_cell.length_a   1.000
_cell.length_b   1.000
_cell.length_c   1.000
_cell.angle_alpha   90.00
_cell.angle_beta   90.00
_cell.angle_gamma   90.00
#
_symmetry.space_group_name_H-M   'P 1'
#
loop_
_entity.id
_entity.type
_entity.pdbx_description
1 polymer ?
#
loop_
_entity_poly.entity_id
_entity_poly.type
_entity_poly.pdbx_seq_one_letter_code
_entity_poly.pdbx_strand_id
1 'polypeptide(L)' 'MMSTGLVVLFVIIALILGAVGGFFLARKYMEDYLKKNPPINEDMLRMMMMQMGQKPSEKKIRQMVQNMKAQAGKPDKK' A
#
# COMPACT_ATOMS: atom_id res chain seq x y z
N MET A 1 -5.65 -36.77 -29.91
CA MET A 1 -4.83 -35.55 -29.99
C MET A 1 -5.54 -34.46 -29.19
N MET A 2 -4.88 -33.87 -28.19
CA MET A 2 -5.46 -32.73 -27.47
C MET A 2 -5.69 -31.59 -28.48
N SER A 3 -6.90 -31.03 -28.54
CA SER A 3 -7.19 -29.90 -29.40
C SER A 3 -6.37 -28.70 -28.91
N THR A 4 -5.42 -28.24 -29.71
CA THR A 4 -4.54 -27.11 -29.39
C THR A 4 -5.33 -25.87 -28.94
N GLY A 5 -6.55 -25.68 -29.45
CA GLY A 5 -7.46 -24.61 -29.03
C GLY A 5 -7.92 -24.71 -27.57
N LEU A 6 -8.18 -25.92 -27.05
CA LEU A 6 -8.53 -26.11 -25.64
C LEU A 6 -7.34 -25.82 -24.72
N VAL A 7 -6.13 -26.20 -25.12
CA VAL A 7 -4.91 -25.91 -24.35
C VAL A 7 -4.72 -24.40 -24.22
N VAL A 8 -4.86 -23.66 -25.32
CA VAL A 8 -4.74 -22.19 -25.32
C VAL A 8 -5.79 -21.55 -24.41
N LEU A 9 -7.04 -22.03 -24.43
CA LEU A 9 -8.09 -21.52 -23.55
C LEU A 9 -7.77 -21.72 -22.06
N PHE A 10 -7.31 -22.92 -21.68
CA PHE A 10 -6.92 -23.19 -20.30
C PHE A 10 -5.73 -22.34 -19.84
N VAL A 11 -4.75 -22.10 -20.71
CA VAL A 11 -3.60 -21.22 -20.40
C VAL A 11 -4.07 -19.78 -20.14
N ILE A 12 -4.99 -19.25 -20.94
CA ILE A 12 -5.54 -17.90 -20.74
C ILE A 12 -6.30 -17.80 -19.41
N ILE A 13 -7.14 -18.80 -19.10
CA ILE A 13 -7.89 -18.83 -17.83
C ILE A 13 -6.92 -18.92 -16.64
N ALA A 14 -5.89 -19.77 -16.73
CA ALA A 14 -4.87 -19.90 -15.67
C ALA A 14 -4.09 -18.59 -15.47
N LEU A 15 -3.77 -17.86 -16.54
CA LEU A 15 -3.12 -16.55 -16.45
C LEU A 15 -4.02 -15.51 -15.78
N ILE A 16 -5.31 -15.46 -16.12
CA ILE A 16 -6.25 -14.53 -15.49
C ILE A 16 -6.43 -14.86 -14.01
N LEU A 17 -6.64 -16.13 -13.68
CA LEU A 17 -6.77 -16.58 -12.29
C LEU A 17 -5.50 -16.33 -11.48
N GLY A 18 -4.33 -16.57 -12.06
CA GLY A 18 -3.03 -16.28 -11.44
C GLY A 18 -2.81 -14.79 -11.22
N ALA A 19 -3.16 -13.94 -12.19
CA ALA A 19 -3.04 -12.50 -12.06
C ALA A 19 -3.99 -11.93 -11.00
N VAL A 20 -5.25 -12.34 -11.00
CA VAL A 20 -6.25 -11.91 -10.01
C VAL A 20 -5.85 -12.41 -8.61
N GLY A 21 -5.55 -13.70 -8.47
CA GLY A 21 -5.13 -14.29 -7.20
C GLY A 21 -3.85 -13.64 -6.66
N GLY A 22 -2.85 -13.46 -7.52
CA GLY A 22 -1.59 -12.81 -7.16
C GLY A 22 -1.76 -11.35 -6.75
N PHE A 23 -2.59 -10.58 -7.46
CA PHE A 23 -2.87 -9.18 -7.13
C PHE A 23 -3.53 -9.02 -5.77
N PHE A 24 -4.55 -9.83 -5.47
CA PHE A 24 -5.23 -9.77 -4.17
C PHE A 24 -4.32 -10.19 -3.01
N LEU A 25 -3.49 -11.21 -3.20
CA LEU A 25 -2.54 -11.66 -2.19
C LEU A 25 -1.45 -10.61 -1.94
N ALA A 26 -0.88 -10.04 -3.00
CA ALA A 26 0.11 -8.96 -2.91
C ALA A 26 -0.47 -7.70 -2.24
N ARG A 27 -1.73 -7.34 -2.56
CA ARG A 27 -2.43 -6.23 -1.91
C ARG A 27 -2.56 -6.46 -0.40
N LYS A 28 -3.06 -7.63 0.01
CA LYS A 28 -3.22 -7.97 1.43
C LYS A 28 -1.87 -7.94 2.15
N TYR A 29 -0.83 -8.50 1.53
CA TYR A 29 0.52 -8.49 2.08
C TYR A 29 1.06 -7.06 2.27
N MET A 30 0.87 -6.17 1.28
CA MET A 30 1.28 -4.77 1.39
C MET A 30 0.52 -4.02 2.48
N GLU A 31 -0.80 -4.21 2.59
CA GLU A 31 -1.59 -3.60 3.67
C GLU A 31 -1.10 -4.06 5.05
N ASP A 32 -0.81 -5.35 5.22
CA ASP A 32 -0.30 -5.89 6.48
C ASP A 32 1.14 -5.41 6.78
N TYR A 33 1.97 -5.24 5.75
CA TYR A 33 3.32 -4.68 5.87
C TYR A 33 3.29 -3.22 6.35
N LEU A 34 2.47 -2.38 5.72
CA LEU A 34 2.34 -0.95 6.06
C LEU A 34 1.73 -0.74 7.45
N LYS A 35 0.85 -1.64 7.92
CA LYS A 35 0.33 -1.61 9.29
C LYS A 35 1.40 -1.95 10.33
N LYS A 36 2.28 -2.91 10.03
CA LYS A 36 3.34 -3.34 10.94
C LYS A 36 4.50 -2.34 11.00
N ASN A 37 4.84 -1.71 9.88
CA ASN A 37 5.85 -0.66 9.79
C ASN A 37 5.22 0.60 9.20
N PRO A 38 4.59 1.46 10.02
CA PRO A 38 3.90 2.64 9.52
C PRO A 38 4.90 3.53 8.76
N PRO A 39 4.58 3.96 7.52
CA PRO A 39 5.52 4.71 6.67
C PRO A 39 5.81 6.14 7.16
N ILE A 40 5.22 6.56 8.29
CA ILE A 40 5.29 7.93 8.79
C ILE A 40 5.86 7.91 10.22
N ASN A 41 7.10 8.37 10.35
CA ASN A 41 7.76 8.70 11.61
C ASN A 41 7.92 10.23 11.74
N GLU A 42 8.26 10.70 12.94
CA GLU A 42 8.44 12.14 13.24
C GLU A 42 9.54 12.77 12.37
N ASP A 43 10.62 12.02 12.12
CA ASP A 43 11.76 12.48 11.33
C ASP A 43 11.44 12.65 9.84
N MET A 44 10.67 11.74 9.22
CA MET A 44 10.21 11.90 7.84
C MET A 44 9.30 13.12 7.70
N LEU A 45 8.41 13.37 8.66
CA LEU A 45 7.56 14.56 8.63
C LEU A 45 8.35 15.85 8.85
N ARG A 46 9.35 15.81 9.73
CA ARG A 46 10.29 16.91 9.91
C ARG A 46 11.03 17.21 8.60
N MET A 47 11.59 16.18 7.96
CA MET A 47 12.30 16.32 6.69
C MET A 47 11.38 16.83 5.58
N MET A 48 10.16 16.30 5.47
CA MET A 48 9.16 16.76 4.49
C MET A 48 8.78 18.23 4.69
N MET A 49 8.54 18.65 5.95
CA MET A 49 8.24 20.06 6.24
C MET A 49 9.44 20.99 5.99
N MET A 50 10.65 20.54 6.32
CA MET A 50 11.87 21.29 6.04
C MET A 50 12.13 21.42 4.53
N GLN A 51 11.85 20.38 3.74
CA GLN A 51 11.92 20.43 2.27
C GLN A 51 10.91 21.42 1.67
N MET A 52 9.76 21.59 2.31
CA MET A 52 8.76 22.60 1.95
C MET A 52 9.08 24.02 2.47
N GLY A 53 10.26 24.24 3.06
CA GLY A 53 10.67 25.55 3.58
C GLY A 53 9.94 25.98 4.85
N GLN A 54 9.14 25.10 5.46
CA GLN A 54 8.52 25.36 6.76
C GLN A 54 9.51 24.96 7.85
N LYS A 55 9.73 25.80 8.86
CA LYS A 55 10.40 25.39 10.11
C LYS A 55 9.38 24.66 10.99
N PRO A 56 9.40 23.32 11.09
CA PRO A 56 8.44 22.62 11.90
C PRO A 56 8.73 22.85 13.40
N SER A 57 7.68 23.09 14.19
CA SER A 57 7.74 23.02 15.66
C SER A 57 7.44 21.59 16.09
N GLU A 58 8.22 21.02 17.01
CA GLU A 58 8.06 19.64 17.52
C GLU A 58 6.61 19.31 17.94
N LYS A 59 5.89 20.28 18.51
CA LYS A 59 4.46 20.13 18.87
C LYS A 59 3.57 19.93 17.64
N LYS A 60 3.84 20.67 16.56
CA LYS A 60 3.11 20.58 15.28
C LYS A 60 3.40 19.25 14.59
N ILE A 61 4.66 18.77 14.64
CA ILE A 61 5.03 17.45 14.11
C ILE A 61 4.23 16.36 14.81
N ARG A 62 4.22 16.37 16.15
CA ARG A 62 3.53 15.34 16.94
C ARG A 62 2.02 15.33 16.72
N GLN A 63 1.40 16.51 16.60
CA GLN A 63 -0.02 16.63 16.22
C GLN A 63 -0.29 16.09 14.82
N MET A 64 0.59 16.37 13.85
CA MET A 64 0.45 15.84 12.49
C MET A 64 0.62 14.33 12.44
N VAL A 65 1.62 13.76 13.11
CA VAL A 65 1.82 12.30 13.19
C VAL A 65 0.57 11.62 13.74
N GLN A 66 -0.02 12.16 14.81
CA GLN A 66 -1.24 11.61 15.41
C GLN A 66 -2.43 11.67 14.44
N ASN A 67 -2.63 12.80 13.77
CA ASN A 67 -3.69 12.97 12.77
C ASN A 67 -3.50 12.04 11.56
N MET A 68 -2.25 11.84 11.11
CA MET A 68 -1.94 10.94 9.99
C MET A 68 -2.09 9.48 10.37
N LYS A 69 -1.69 9.06 11.58
CA LYS A 69 -1.95 7.71 12.09
C LYS A 69 -3.45 7.42 12.19
N ALA A 70 -4.24 8.39 12.64
CA ALA A 70 -5.70 8.27 12.69
C ALA A 70 -6.36 8.17 11.30
N GLN A 71 -5.73 8.73 10.26
CA GLN A 71 -6.19 8.63 8.87
C GLN A 71 -5.71 7.36 8.17
N ALA A 72 -4.44 6.96 8.35
CA ALA A 72 -3.87 5.74 7.76
C ALA A 72 -4.49 4.45 8.32
N GLY A 73 -5.05 4.48 9.54
CA GLY A 73 -5.80 3.37 10.12
C GLY A 73 -7.22 3.20 9.55
N LYS A 74 -7.70 4.12 8.71
CA LYS A 74 -8.95 3.92 7.98
C LYS A 74 -8.64 3.07 6.74
N PRO A 75 -9.13 1.83 6.64
CA PRO A 75 -9.02 1.09 5.40
C PRO A 75 -9.69 1.93 4.33
N ASP A 76 -8.97 2.16 3.23
CA ASP A 76 -9.47 2.81 2.03
C ASP A 76 -10.71 2.04 1.58
N LYS A 77 -11.88 2.50 2.04
CA LYS A 77 -13.19 1.96 1.65
C LYS A 77 -13.39 2.43 0.21
N LYS A 78 -12.85 1.64 -0.72
CA LYS A 78 -13.39 1.58 -2.09
C LYS A 78 -14.85 1.17 -2.04
#